data_AF-A0A966D0N0-F1
#
_entry.id   AF-A0A966D0N0-F1
#
_cell.length_a   1.000
_cell.length_b   1.000
_cell.length_c   1.000
_cell.angle_alpha   90.00
_cell.angle_beta   90.00
_cell.angle_gamma   90.00
#
_symmetry.space_group_name_H-M   'P 1'
#
loop_
_entity.id
_entity.type
_entity.pdbx_description
1 polymer ?
#
loop_
_entity_poly.entity_id
_entity_poly.type
_entity_poly.pdbx_seq_one_letter_code
_entity_poly.pdbx_strand_id
1 'polypeptide(L)' 'TIVSVRPSGTEPKIKFYIGVKGDLGSMDEFARVKEQLMSKIKRIERGFTDL' A
#
# COMPACT_ATOMS: atom_id res chain seq x y z
N THR A 1 7.72 -5.31 1.93
CA THR A 1 6.91 -4.08 1.89
C THR A 1 7.87 -2.94 2.10
N ILE A 2 7.89 -1.97 1.18
CA ILE A 2 8.76 -0.80 1.30
C ILE A 2 7.87 0.39 1.67
N VAL A 3 8.26 1.15 2.69
CA VAL A 3 7.59 2.37 3.14
C VAL A 3 8.60 3.51 3.07
N SER A 4 8.25 4.58 2.37
CA SER A 4 9.11 5.78 2.21
C SER A 4 8.35 7.02 2.67
N VAL A 5 9.05 7.89 3.41
CA VAL A 5 8.52 9.13 3.98
C VAL A 5 9.38 10.30 3.49
N ARG A 6 8.75 11.31 2.87
CA ARG A 6 9.44 12.53 2.40
C ARG A 6 8.84 13.76 3.06
N PRO A 7 9.65 14.65 3.68
CA PRO A 7 9.17 15.94 4.16
C PRO A 7 8.81 16.84 2.96
N SER A 8 7.58 17.34 2.95
CA SER A 8 7.06 18.24 1.91
C SER A 8 7.59 19.66 2.11
N GLY A 9 8.34 20.16 1.13
CA GLY A 9 8.68 21.58 1.06
C GLY A 9 7.42 22.39 0.72
N THR A 10 7.08 23.31 1.62
CA THR A 10 6.04 24.37 1.57
C THR A 10 4.58 24.07 1.95
N GLU A 11 4.26 22.92 2.56
CA GLU A 11 3.09 22.75 3.47
C GLU A 11 3.25 21.40 4.19
N PRO A 12 2.93 21.23 5.50
CA PRO A 12 3.27 20.02 6.26
C PRO A 12 2.31 18.86 5.95
N LYS A 13 2.24 18.44 4.69
CA LYS A 13 1.52 17.24 4.26
C LYS A 13 2.53 16.12 4.09
N ILE A 14 2.52 15.16 5.01
CA ILE A 14 3.34 13.96 4.91
C ILE A 14 2.72 13.06 3.83
N LYS A 15 3.45 12.81 2.74
CA LYS A 15 3.03 11.86 1.70
C LYS A 15 3.61 10.48 2.01
N PHE A 16 2.75 9.47 2.10
CA PHE A 16 3.14 8.07 2.24
C PHE A 16 2.99 7.36 0.91
N TYR A 17 4.06 6.69 0.47
CA TYR A 17 4.04 5.80 -0.69
C TYR A 17 4.09 4.35 -0.20
N ILE A 18 3.09 3.55 -0.59
CA ILE A 18 2.98 2.15 -0.18
C ILE A 18 3.09 1.27 -1.43
N GLY A 19 4.16 0.47 -1.49
CA GLY A 19 4.36 -0.53 -2.54
C GLY A 19 4.10 -1.94 -2.02
N VAL A 20 3.17 -2.66 -2.65
CA VAL A 20 2.93 -4.10 -2.41
C VAL A 20 3.22 -4.90 -3.68
N LYS A 21 3.77 -6.09 -3.51
CA LYS A 21 4.08 -7.05 -4.57
C LYS A 21 3.51 -8.41 -4.16
N GLY A 22 2.96 -9.12 -5.13
CA GLY A 22 2.52 -10.51 -5.02
C GLY A 22 2.87 -11.25 -6.30
N ASP A 23 3.06 -12.56 -6.20
CA ASP A 23 3.31 -13.41 -7.36
C ASP A 23 2.00 -13.76 -8.04
N LEU A 24 2.01 -13.79 -9.38
CA LEU A 24 0.85 -14.12 -10.20
C LEU A 24 1.19 -15.35 -11.05
N GLY A 25 0.63 -16.50 -10.67
CA GLY A 25 0.92 -17.78 -11.33
C GLY A 25 0.19 -17.95 -12.68
N SER A 26 -0.98 -17.35 -12.83
CA SER A 26 -1.80 -17.39 -14.05
C SER A 26 -2.73 -16.17 -14.12
N MET A 27 -3.32 -15.93 -15.29
CA MET A 27 -4.28 -14.83 -15.46
C MET A 27 -5.55 -15.02 -14.61
N ASP A 28 -6.01 -16.25 -14.43
CA ASP A 28 -7.24 -16.55 -13.68
C ASP A 28 -7.12 -16.18 -12.20
N GLU A 29 -5.90 -16.18 -11.65
CA GLU A 29 -5.65 -15.80 -10.27
C GLU A 29 -5.60 -14.29 -10.04
N PHE A 30 -5.65 -13.47 -11.10
CA PHE A 30 -5.46 -12.02 -11.00
C PHE A 30 -6.42 -11.37 -10.02
N ALA A 31 -7.71 -11.70 -10.09
CA ALA A 31 -8.72 -11.12 -9.21
C ALA A 31 -8.40 -11.41 -7.72
N ARG A 32 -8.04 -12.66 -7.42
CA ARG A 32 -7.67 -13.13 -6.09
C ARG A 32 -6.42 -12.42 -5.56
N VAL A 33 -5.35 -12.40 -6.36
CA VAL A 33 -4.08 -11.77 -5.97
C VAL A 33 -4.25 -10.26 -5.80
N LYS A 34 -5.02 -9.60 -6.68
CA LYS A 34 -5.36 -8.18 -6.56
C LYS A 34 -6.09 -7.90 -5.24
N GLU A 35 -7.08 -8.70 -4.89
CA GLU A 35 -7.83 -8.52 -3.63
C GLU A 35 -6.93 -8.69 -2.40
N GLN A 36 -6.05 -9.69 -2.40
CA GLN A 36 -5.06 -9.89 -1.33
C GLN A 36 -4.14 -8.68 -1.17
N LEU A 37 -3.63 -8.14 -2.27
CA LEU A 37 -2.75 -6.96 -2.24
C LEU A 37 -3.50 -5.70 -1.79
N MET A 38 -4.75 -5.52 -2.22
CA MET A 38 -5.61 -4.42 -1.75
C MET A 38 -5.93 -4.52 -0.27
N SER A 39 -6.20 -5.72 0.25
CA SER A 39 -6.40 -5.96 1.68
C SER A 39 -5.15 -5.59 2.49
N LYS A 40 -3.96 -5.91 1.96
CA LYS A 40 -2.68 -5.53 2.57
C LYS A 40 -2.49 -4.01 2.63
N ILE A 41 -2.86 -3.28 1.57
CA ILE A 41 -2.84 -1.80 1.56
C ILE A 41 -3.78 -1.25 2.62
N LYS A 42 -5.05 -1.70 2.65
CA LYS A 42 -6.05 -1.23 3.63
C LYS A 42 -5.64 -1.48 5.09
N ARG A 43 -4.90 -2.55 5.35
CA ARG A 43 -4.38 -2.84 6.70
C ARG A 43 -3.27 -1.87 7.09
N ILE A 44 -2.40 -1.51 6.15
CA ILE A 44 -1.33 -0.53 6.38
C ILE A 44 -1.93 0.87 6.56
N GLU A 45 -2.91 1.24 5.75
CA GLU A 45 -3.65 2.51 5.85
C GLU A 45 -4.32 2.67 7.21
N ARG A 46 -5.05 1.65 7.69
CA ARG A 46 -5.67 1.66 9.03
C ARG A 46 -4.66 1.91 10.16
N GLY A 47 -3.46 1.34 10.07
CA GLY A 47 -2.41 1.58 11.05
C GLY A 47 -1.94 3.05 11.14
N PHE A 48 -2.23 3.88 10.14
CA PHE A 48 -1.93 5.32 10.17
C PHE A 48 -3.13 6.18 10.60
N THR A 49 -4.36 5.72 10.36
CA THR A 49 -5.58 6.49 10.67
C THR A 49 -6.13 6.22 12.06
N ASP A 50 -5.86 5.04 12.63
CA ASP A 50 -6.38 4.62 13.94
C ASP A 50 -5.48 5.12 15.10
N LEU A 51 -4.71 6.20 14.87
CA LEU A 51 -3.84 6.89 15.85
C LEU A 51 -4.54 8.11 16.46
#